data_AF-A0A0D6LB54-F1
#
_entry.id   AF-A0A0D6LB54-F1
#
_cell.length_a   1.000
_cell.length_b   1.000
_cell.length_c   1.000
_cell.angle_alpha   90.00
_cell.angle_beta   90.00
_cell.angle_gamma   90.00
#
_symmetry.space_group_name_H-M   'P 1'
#
loop_
_entity.id
_entity.type
_entity.pdbx_description
1 polymer ?
#
loop_
_entity_poly.entity_id
_entity_poly.type
_entity_poly.pdbx_seq_one_letter_code
_entity_poly.pdbx_strand_id
1 'polypeptide(L)' 'MGILMIVRGHQAVDEGFEISPDRKVITLFSAPGYQDHYVNKGAVMIVSLGIH' A
#
# COMPACT_ATOMS: atom_id res chain seq x y z
N MET A 1 -20.71 5.44 -7.92
CA MET A 1 -19.61 5.97 -7.07
C MET A 1 -18.39 6.41 -7.86
N GLY A 2 -18.08 5.85 -9.05
CA GLY A 2 -16.98 6.36 -9.88
C GLY A 2 -15.58 6.14 -9.31
N ILE A 3 -15.43 5.21 -8.37
CA ILE A 3 -14.15 4.90 -7.69
C ILE A 3 -13.44 3.80 -8.46
N LEU A 4 -12.17 4.02 -8.79
CA LEU A 4 -11.34 3.06 -9.53
C LEU A 4 -10.71 2.02 -8.61
N MET A 5 -10.25 2.46 -7.43
CA MET A 5 -9.44 1.69 -6.48
C MET A 5 -9.55 2.31 -5.08
N ILE A 6 -9.43 1.48 -4.05
CA ILE A 6 -9.30 1.89 -2.65
C ILE A 6 -7.85 1.69 -2.22
N VAL A 7 -7.22 2.71 -1.66
CA VAL A 7 -5.90 2.60 -1.01
C VAL A 7 -6.11 2.75 0.48
N ARG A 8 -5.63 1.79 1.28
CA ARG A 8 -5.82 1.74 2.73
C ARG A 8 -4.54 1.43 3.50
N GLY A 9 -4.47 1.90 4.74
CA GLY A 9 -3.34 1.70 5.65
C GLY A 9 -3.51 0.52 6.61
N HIS A 10 -3.11 0.68 7.88
CA HIS A 10 -3.51 -0.09 9.07
C HIS A 10 -3.08 -1.57 9.20
N GLN A 11 -2.85 -2.30 8.12
CA GLN A 11 -2.31 -3.67 8.17
C GLN A 11 -0.83 -3.62 7.76
N ALA A 12 0.06 -4.05 8.65
CA ALA A 12 1.47 -4.26 8.30
C ALA A 12 1.57 -5.42 7.29
N VAL A 13 2.33 -5.21 6.23
CA VAL A 13 2.57 -6.18 5.16
C VAL A 13 4.05 -6.19 4.80
N ASP A 14 4.59 -7.34 4.45
CA ASP A 14 6.04 -7.58 4.38
C ASP A 14 6.78 -6.63 3.44
N GLU A 15 6.22 -6.36 2.25
CA GLU A 15 6.85 -5.50 1.25
C GLU A 15 6.43 -4.03 1.35
N GLY A 16 5.69 -3.67 2.41
CA GLY A 16 5.13 -2.32 2.58
C GLY A 16 3.90 -2.06 1.72
N PHE A 17 3.56 -2.95 0.78
CA PHE A 17 2.28 -2.92 0.08
C PHE A 17 1.77 -4.32 -0.29
N GLU A 18 0.46 -4.43 -0.50
CA GLU A 18 -0.19 -5.62 -1.06
C GLU A 18 -1.32 -5.18 -2.00
N ILE A 19 -1.46 -5.85 -3.14
CA ILE A 19 -2.52 -5.58 -4.13
C ILE A 19 -3.49 -6.77 -4.12
N SER A 20 -4.78 -6.48 -3.93
CA SER A 20 -5.81 -7.52 -3.98
C SER A 20 -5.83 -8.22 -5.35
N PRO A 21 -6.28 -9.48 -5.45
CA PRO A 21 -6.31 -10.21 -6.72
C PRO A 21 -7.08 -9.51 -7.84
N ASP A 22 -8.17 -8.82 -7.50
CA ASP A 22 -8.98 -8.02 -8.42
C ASP A 22 -8.43 -6.61 -8.69
N ARG A 23 -7.31 -6.25 -8.04
CA ARG A 23 -6.62 -4.96 -8.11
C ARG A 23 -7.51 -3.77 -7.73
N LYS A 24 -8.57 -3.99 -6.94
CA LYS A 24 -9.47 -2.93 -6.47
C LYS A 24 -9.08 -2.36 -5.12
N VAL A 25 -8.27 -3.08 -4.34
CA VAL A 25 -7.79 -2.64 -3.03
C VAL A 25 -6.28 -2.75 -2.98
N ILE A 26 -5.63 -1.68 -2.55
CA ILE A 26 -4.21 -1.67 -2.19
C ILE A 26 -4.10 -1.45 -0.69
N THR A 27 -3.40 -2.35 -0.02
CA THR A 27 -2.89 -2.12 1.34
C THR A 27 -1.52 -1.47 1.21
N LEU A 28 -1.32 -0.33 1.88
CA LEU A 28 -0.07 0.42 1.92
C LEU A 28 0.38 0.61 3.37
N PHE A 29 1.65 0.39 3.65
CA PHE A 29 2.20 0.50 4.98
C PHE A 29 3.54 1.23 4.94
N SER A 30 3.70 2.27 5.77
CA SER A 30 4.83 3.21 5.68
C SER A 30 5.78 3.19 6.89
N ALA A 31 5.58 2.26 7.83
CA ALA A 31 6.46 2.07 8.99
C ALA A 31 7.35 0.83 8.78
N PRO A 32 8.55 0.96 8.18
CA PRO A 32 9.49 -0.16 8.09
C PRO A 32 9.92 -0.60 9.50
N GLY A 33 10.16 -1.90 9.68
CA GLY A 33 10.58 -2.44 10.98
C GLY A 33 9.53 -2.25 12.07
N TYR A 34 8.24 -2.44 11.75
CA TYR A 34 7.14 -2.01 12.62
C TYR A 34 7.31 -2.48 14.07
N GLN A 35 7.15 -1.56 15.02
CA GLN A 35 7.29 -1.79 16.47
C GLN A 35 8.58 -2.53 16.88
N ASP A 36 9.65 -2.45 16.08
CA ASP A 36 10.91 -3.17 16.31
C ASP A 36 10.76 -4.71 16.39
N HIS A 37 9.61 -5.24 15.98
CA HIS A 37 9.27 -6.68 16.04
C HIS A 37 9.15 -7.32 14.66
N TYR A 38 8.83 -6.53 13.64
CA TYR A 38 8.67 -6.99 12.27
C TYR A 38 9.87 -6.63 11.41
N VAL A 39 10.12 -7.40 10.36
CA VAL A 39 11.14 -7.12 9.34
C VAL A 39 10.53 -6.55 8.05
N ASN A 40 9.29 -6.03 8.14
CA ASN A 40 8.57 -5.49 7.00
C ASN A 40 9.25 -4.22 6.46
N LYS A 41 9.12 -4.02 5.15
CA LYS A 41 9.48 -2.78 4.47
C LYS A 41 8.37 -1.75 4.63
N GLY A 42 8.69 -0.50 4.28
CA GLY A 42 7.71 0.56 4.08
C GLY A 42 7.58 0.89 2.59
N ALA A 43 6.43 1.39 2.17
CA ALA A 43 6.19 1.82 0.81
C ALA A 43 5.44 3.16 0.74
N VAL A 44 5.54 3.80 -0.43
CA VAL A 44 4.83 5.03 -0.81
C VAL A 44 4.19 4.80 -2.18
N MET A 45 2.98 5.31 -2.38
CA MET A 45 2.30 5.29 -3.68
C MET A 45 2.34 6.69 -4.31
N ILE A 46 2.88 6.79 -5.53
CA ILE A 46 2.86 8.02 -6.32
C ILE A 46 1.67 7.93 -7.28
N VAL A 47 0.77 8.91 -7.24
CA VAL A 47 -0.37 9.02 -8.14
C VAL A 47 -0.10 10.16 -9.12
N SER A 48 -0.21 9.86 -10.42
CA SER A 48 -0.07 10.84 -11.50
C SER A 48 -1.26 10.71 -12.44
N LEU A 49 -1.71 11.84 -13.01
CA LEU A 49 -2.81 11.89 -13.98
C LEU A 49 -2.42 11.37 -15.37
N GLY A 50 -1.15 10.98 -15.55
CA GLY A 50 -0.56 10.63 -16.84
C GLY A 50 0.07 11.86 -17.48
N ILE A 51 1.39 11.96 -17.33
CA ILE A 51 2.25 12.67 -18.27
C ILE A 51 3.27 11.63 -18.71
N HIS A 52 2.92 10.96 -19.81
CA HIS A 52 3.91 10.53 -20.79
C HIS A 52 4.13 11.70 -21.74
#